data_AF-A0A315X7P8-F1
#
_entry.id   AF-A0A315X7P8-F1
#
_cell.length_a   1.000
_cell.length_b   1.000
_cell.length_c   1.000
_cell.angle_alpha   90.00
_cell.angle_beta   90.00
_cell.angle_gamma   90.00
#
_symmetry.space_group_name_H-M   'P 1'
#
loop_
_entity.id
_entity.type
_entity.pdbx_description
1 polymer ?
#
loop_
_entity_poly.entity_id
_entity_poly.type
_entity_poly.pdbx_seq_one_letter_code
_entity_poly.pdbx_strand_id
1 'polypeptide(L)'
;MAGLTAAACGRGDGPVATELRFEWRAGEGFRGQVSMHEAFRDQPQAATLSYRDGEEPRMGPEIADGILRPKMGEVAKFLVVVTNPTDEPLRFWVTPHLPAPYSAERGLVIHCLCTGQQYEVPPRGVWTRVIEAGLIPEGATRGPVVLTHAFIAGEVPEAP
;
A
#
# COMPACT_ATOMS: atom_id res chain seq x y z
N MET A 1 -27.38 41.76 25.23
CA MET A 1 -26.11 41.59 24.50
C MET A 1 -25.57 40.21 24.84
N ALA A 2 -25.68 39.26 23.91
CA ALA A 2 -25.15 37.90 24.09
C ALA A 2 -23.70 37.88 23.59
N GLY A 3 -22.76 37.63 24.49
CA GLY A 3 -21.34 37.48 24.17
C GLY A 3 -21.10 36.15 23.50
N LEU A 4 -20.60 36.17 22.26
CA LEU A 4 -20.03 35.01 21.60
C LEU A 4 -18.70 34.66 22.29
N THR A 5 -18.69 33.56 23.03
CA THR A 5 -17.44 32.91 23.42
C THR A 5 -16.77 32.36 22.17
N ALA A 6 -15.63 32.93 21.80
CA ALA A 6 -14.76 32.41 20.77
C ALA A 6 -14.34 30.99 21.15
N ALA A 7 -14.75 30.00 20.34
CA ALA A 7 -14.17 28.67 20.40
C ALA A 7 -12.67 28.81 20.13
N ALA A 8 -11.85 28.38 21.08
CA ALA A 8 -10.41 28.32 20.90
C ALA A 8 -10.11 27.33 19.77
N CYS A 9 -9.79 27.84 18.59
CA CYS A 9 -9.12 27.05 17.56
C CYS A 9 -7.78 26.60 18.14
N GLY A 10 -7.70 25.33 18.55
CA GLY A 10 -6.45 24.73 18.99
C GLY A 10 -5.37 24.95 17.93
N ARG A 11 -4.28 25.62 18.31
CA ARG A 11 -3.08 25.72 17.49
C ARG A 11 -2.62 24.32 17.12
N GLY A 12 -2.38 24.13 15.83
CA GLY A 12 -1.98 22.86 15.26
C GLY A 12 -0.52 22.56 15.41
N ASP A 13 -0.04 22.46 16.63
CA ASP A 13 1.38 22.32 16.92
C ASP A 13 1.81 20.84 17.02
N GLY A 14 1.01 19.93 16.44
CA GLY A 14 1.36 18.51 16.33
C GLY A 14 2.40 18.30 15.21
N PRO A 15 3.34 17.34 15.36
CA PRO A 15 4.32 17.06 14.32
C PRO A 15 3.61 16.66 13.02
N VAL A 16 4.15 17.11 11.88
CA VAL A 16 3.72 16.62 10.57
C VAL A 16 4.02 15.13 10.54
N ALA A 17 2.98 14.32 10.42
CA ALA A 17 3.12 12.88 10.40
C ALA A 17 3.61 12.42 9.03
N THR A 18 4.65 11.59 9.04
CA THR A 18 5.16 10.88 7.86
C THR A 18 4.77 9.39 7.87
N GLU A 19 3.88 9.01 8.79
CA GLU A 19 3.39 7.64 8.85
C GLU A 19 2.45 7.37 7.67
N LEU A 20 2.85 6.41 6.83
CA LEU A 20 2.02 5.84 5.78
C LEU A 20 1.56 4.47 6.26
N ARG A 21 0.25 4.29 6.47
CA ARG A 21 -0.33 3.03 6.92
C ARG A 21 -1.01 2.35 5.74
N PHE A 22 -0.63 1.11 5.47
CA PHE A 22 -1.21 0.36 4.36
C PHE A 22 -2.31 -0.55 4.88
N GLU A 23 -3.49 -0.39 4.30
CA GLU A 23 -4.63 -1.27 4.57
C GLU A 23 -4.92 -2.11 3.32
N TRP A 24 -4.70 -3.42 3.45
CA TRP A 24 -5.00 -4.39 2.40
C TRP A 24 -6.40 -4.96 2.61
N ARG A 25 -7.28 -4.83 1.61
CA ARG A 25 -8.63 -5.39 1.64
C ARG A 25 -8.75 -6.52 0.64
N ALA A 26 -9.23 -7.67 1.10
CA ALA A 26 -9.71 -8.71 0.21
C ALA A 26 -11.07 -8.27 -0.35
N GLY A 27 -11.08 -7.90 -1.63
CA GLY A 27 -12.28 -7.64 -2.39
C GLY A 27 -12.96 -8.94 -2.85
N GLU A 28 -13.94 -8.79 -3.73
CA GLU A 28 -14.76 -9.92 -4.18
C GLU A 28 -13.91 -11.06 -4.77
N GLY A 29 -14.14 -12.28 -4.27
CA GLY A 29 -13.50 -13.50 -4.75
C GLY A 29 -12.01 -13.65 -4.42
N PHE A 30 -11.33 -12.63 -3.89
CA PHE A 30 -9.89 -12.70 -3.61
C PHE A 30 -9.60 -13.61 -2.40
N ARG A 31 -8.80 -14.65 -2.63
CA ARG A 31 -8.45 -15.67 -1.62
C ARG A 31 -6.96 -15.69 -1.26
N GLY A 32 -6.19 -14.73 -1.77
CA GLY A 32 -4.77 -14.59 -1.43
C GLY A 32 -4.59 -13.99 -0.03
N GLN A 33 -3.46 -14.29 0.59
CA GLN A 33 -3.02 -13.65 1.82
C GLN A 33 -2.04 -12.54 1.46
N VAL A 34 -2.24 -11.34 2.00
CA VAL A 34 -1.41 -10.17 1.69
C VAL A 34 -0.58 -9.80 2.92
N SER A 35 0.72 -9.63 2.73
CA SER A 35 1.64 -9.15 3.76
C SER A 35 2.59 -8.10 3.20
N MET A 36 3.24 -7.36 4.12
CA MET A 36 4.19 -6.31 3.80
C MET A 36 5.57 -6.70 4.34
N HIS A 37 6.62 -6.58 3.54
CA HIS A 37 7.98 -6.98 3.91
C HIS A 37 9.00 -5.91 3.55
N GLU A 38 10.15 -5.91 4.22
CA GLU A 38 11.28 -5.09 3.81
C GLU A 38 11.77 -5.51 2.42
N ALA A 39 12.05 -4.52 1.56
CA ALA A 39 12.72 -4.73 0.28
C ALA A 39 14.22 -4.52 0.43
N PHE A 40 15.00 -5.31 -0.32
CA PHE A 40 16.43 -5.05 -0.47
C PHE A 40 16.68 -3.84 -1.36
N ARG A 41 17.71 -3.06 -1.02
CA ARG A 41 18.03 -1.78 -1.69
C ARG A 41 18.20 -1.92 -3.21
N ASP A 42 18.83 -3.01 -3.64
CA ASP A 42 19.16 -3.33 -5.03
C ASP A 42 17.98 -3.93 -5.82
N GLN A 43 16.86 -4.27 -5.18
CA GLN A 43 15.67 -4.70 -5.93
C GLN A 43 15.18 -3.55 -6.83
N PRO A 44 14.97 -3.80 -8.14
CA PRO A 44 14.51 -2.76 -9.06
C PRO A 44 13.16 -2.19 -8.61
N GLN A 45 13.00 -0.88 -8.79
CA GLN A 45 11.70 -0.24 -8.67
C GLN A 45 10.73 -0.96 -9.61
N ALA A 46 9.49 -1.12 -9.14
CA ALA A 46 8.45 -1.75 -9.93
C ALA A 46 8.73 -3.23 -10.32
N ALA A 47 9.70 -3.91 -9.70
CA ALA A 47 9.90 -5.33 -9.92
C ALA A 47 8.68 -6.15 -9.45
N THR A 48 8.32 -7.14 -10.24
CA THR A 48 7.25 -8.10 -9.97
C THR A 48 7.79 -9.49 -10.22
N LEU A 49 7.69 -10.39 -9.24
CA LEU A 49 8.19 -11.76 -9.34
C LEU A 49 7.16 -12.74 -8.80
N SER A 50 7.02 -13.88 -9.48
CA SER A 50 6.23 -15.02 -9.02
C SER A 50 7.15 -16.20 -8.71
N TYR A 51 6.83 -16.90 -7.63
CA TYR A 51 7.54 -18.03 -7.08
C TYR A 51 6.56 -19.20 -6.99
N ARG A 52 7.00 -20.38 -7.41
CA ARG A 52 6.25 -21.63 -7.29
C ARG A 52 6.32 -22.16 -5.86
N ASP A 53 5.47 -23.14 -5.58
CA ASP A 53 5.52 -23.91 -4.33
C ASP A 53 6.95 -24.43 -4.05
N GLY A 54 7.45 -24.14 -2.85
CA GLY A 54 8.81 -24.48 -2.41
C GLY A 54 9.93 -23.54 -2.84
N GLU A 55 9.68 -22.53 -3.68
CA GLU A 55 10.67 -21.49 -3.99
C GLU A 55 10.67 -20.40 -2.90
N GLU A 56 11.86 -19.98 -2.46
CA GLU A 56 11.99 -18.93 -1.46
C GLU A 56 11.95 -17.54 -2.11
N PRO A 57 10.94 -16.69 -1.78
CA PRO A 57 10.90 -15.33 -2.28
C PRO A 57 12.04 -14.50 -1.68
N ARG A 58 12.64 -13.65 -2.52
CA ARG A 58 13.67 -12.71 -2.06
C ARG A 58 13.00 -11.55 -1.33
N MET A 59 12.80 -11.69 -0.02
CA MET A 59 12.18 -10.69 0.84
C MET A 59 12.89 -10.56 2.19
N GLY A 60 12.82 -9.39 2.79
CA GLY A 60 13.27 -9.16 4.16
C GLY A 60 12.20 -9.55 5.20
N PRO A 61 12.41 -9.17 6.46
CA PRO A 61 11.45 -9.35 7.54
C PRO A 61 10.08 -8.74 7.20
N GLU A 62 9.03 -9.30 7.80
CA GLU A 62 7.68 -8.75 7.71
C GLU A 62 7.59 -7.42 8.47
N ILE A 63 6.93 -6.44 7.87
CA ILE A 63 6.54 -5.17 8.48
C ILE A 63 5.12 -5.34 9.04
N ALA A 64 5.04 -6.02 10.19
CA ALA A 64 3.78 -6.54 10.74
C ALA A 64 2.77 -5.46 11.15
N ASP A 65 3.20 -4.23 11.41
CA ASP A 65 2.29 -3.11 11.73
C ASP A 65 1.66 -2.47 10.49
N GLY A 66 2.15 -2.80 9.29
CA GLY A 66 1.69 -2.19 8.03
C GLY A 66 2.06 -0.70 7.92
N ILE A 67 3.02 -0.20 8.70
CA ILE A 67 3.34 1.23 8.76
C ILE A 67 4.75 1.50 8.22
N LEU A 68 4.83 2.35 7.20
CA LEU A 68 6.07 2.97 6.77
C LEU A 68 6.26 4.33 7.41
N ARG A 69 7.51 4.65 7.75
CA ARG A 69 7.89 5.90 8.41
C ARG A 69 9.04 6.59 7.66
N PRO A 70 8.91 6.88 6.34
CA PRO A 70 9.91 7.67 5.63
C PRO A 70 10.04 9.05 6.26
N LYS A 71 11.17 9.75 6.05
CA LYS A 71 11.21 11.18 6.34
C LYS A 71 10.42 11.93 5.26
N MET A 72 9.96 13.14 5.59
CA MET A 72 9.32 14.00 4.61
C MET A 72 10.29 14.28 3.45
N GLY A 73 9.83 14.08 2.21
CA GLY A 73 10.63 14.17 0.99
C GLY A 73 11.48 12.93 0.66
N GLU A 74 11.52 11.93 1.53
CA GLU A 74 12.14 10.63 1.25
C GLU A 74 11.08 9.62 0.77
N VAL A 75 11.54 8.61 0.04
CA VAL A 75 10.73 7.48 -0.44
C VAL A 75 11.25 6.20 0.20
N ALA A 76 10.37 5.49 0.90
CA ALA A 76 10.65 4.16 1.43
C ALA A 76 10.30 3.08 0.40
N LYS A 77 11.15 2.04 0.32
CA LYS A 77 10.95 0.88 -0.55
C LYS A 77 10.57 -0.33 0.30
N PHE A 78 9.56 -1.08 -0.13
CA PHE A 78 9.07 -2.28 0.54
C PHE A 78 8.48 -3.28 -0.47
N LEU A 79 8.21 -4.50 -0.03
CA LEU A 79 7.55 -5.54 -0.80
C LEU A 79 6.11 -5.70 -0.32
N VAL A 80 5.18 -5.77 -1.28
CA VAL A 80 3.89 -6.41 -1.07
C VAL A 80 4.02 -7.85 -1.52
N VAL A 81 3.57 -8.77 -0.68
CA VAL A 81 3.62 -10.21 -0.92
C VAL A 81 2.19 -10.73 -0.94
N VAL A 82 1.87 -11.53 -1.96
CA VAL A 82 0.62 -12.26 -2.06
C VAL A 82 0.93 -13.75 -2.06
N THR A 83 0.47 -14.45 -1.03
CA THR A 83 0.56 -15.90 -0.93
C THR A 83 -0.75 -16.52 -1.40
N ASN A 84 -0.67 -17.48 -2.31
CA ASN A 84 -1.82 -18.24 -2.78
C ASN A 84 -1.92 -19.56 -2.00
N PRO A 85 -2.88 -19.73 -1.08
CA PRO A 85 -3.00 -20.97 -0.32
C PRO A 85 -3.71 -22.10 -1.09
N THR A 86 -4.13 -21.88 -2.34
CA THR A 86 -4.99 -22.80 -3.09
C THR A 86 -4.21 -23.62 -4.11
N ASP A 87 -4.82 -24.71 -4.58
CA ASP A 87 -4.27 -25.58 -5.63
C ASP A 87 -4.55 -25.07 -7.07
N GLU A 88 -5.18 -23.90 -7.19
CA GLU A 88 -5.49 -23.25 -8.45
C GLU A 88 -4.72 -21.93 -8.60
N PRO A 89 -4.40 -21.46 -9.81
CA PRO A 89 -3.78 -20.16 -9.99
C PRO A 89 -4.69 -19.04 -9.46
N LEU A 90 -4.15 -18.13 -8.67
CA LEU A 90 -4.86 -16.95 -8.20
C LEU A 90 -4.61 -15.80 -9.16
N ARG A 91 -5.65 -15.39 -9.89
CA ARG A 91 -5.64 -14.18 -10.73
C ARG A 91 -6.29 -13.03 -9.99
N PHE A 92 -5.66 -11.86 -10.00
CA PHE A 92 -6.19 -10.69 -9.32
C PHE A 92 -5.75 -9.39 -9.97
N TRP A 93 -6.45 -8.31 -9.64
CA TRP A 93 -6.03 -6.94 -9.89
C TRP A 93 -6.29 -6.10 -8.64
N VAL A 94 -5.76 -4.87 -8.61
CA VAL A 94 -5.89 -4.00 -7.45
C VAL A 94 -6.47 -2.66 -7.85
N THR A 95 -7.51 -2.24 -7.13
CA THR A 95 -8.17 -0.94 -7.34
C THR A 95 -7.18 0.20 -7.07
N PRO A 96 -7.31 1.36 -7.73
CA PRO A 96 -6.60 2.57 -7.32
C PRO A 96 -6.66 2.77 -5.81
N HIS A 97 -5.52 3.14 -5.22
CA HIS A 97 -5.43 3.33 -3.78
C HIS A 97 -6.29 4.52 -3.34
N LEU A 98 -6.81 4.43 -2.12
CA LEU A 98 -7.65 5.47 -1.54
C LEU A 98 -6.95 6.06 -0.31
N PRO A 99 -6.41 7.29 -0.41
CA PRO A 99 -5.75 7.94 0.71
C PRO A 99 -6.77 8.53 1.68
N ALA A 100 -6.49 8.40 2.98
CA ALA A 100 -7.20 9.09 4.05
C ALA A 100 -6.19 9.80 4.98
N PRO A 101 -6.33 11.12 5.21
CA PRO A 101 -7.32 12.00 4.60
C PRO A 101 -7.01 12.23 3.12
N TYR A 102 -8.04 12.52 2.32
CA TYR A 102 -7.91 12.77 0.88
C TYR A 102 -6.93 13.91 0.54
N SER A 103 -6.74 14.86 1.46
CA SER A 103 -5.76 15.94 1.28
C SER A 103 -4.32 15.45 1.12
N ALA A 104 -3.99 14.27 1.64
CA ALA A 104 -2.66 13.68 1.54
C ALA A 104 -2.25 13.36 0.10
N GLU A 105 -3.22 13.09 -0.78
CA GLU A 105 -3.00 12.74 -2.19
C GLU A 105 -2.14 13.77 -2.92
N ARG A 106 -2.26 15.05 -2.54
CA ARG A 106 -1.51 16.16 -3.17
C ARG A 106 0.00 16.05 -3.04
N GLY A 107 0.48 15.31 -2.04
CA GLY A 107 1.92 15.10 -1.84
C GLY A 107 2.28 13.63 -1.66
N LEU A 108 1.39 12.70 -1.99
CA LEU A 108 1.71 11.28 -1.98
C LEU A 108 2.60 10.97 -3.18
N VAL A 109 3.80 10.44 -2.92
CA VAL A 109 4.70 9.91 -3.95
C VAL A 109 4.61 8.40 -3.84
N ILE A 110 3.99 7.73 -4.82
CA ILE A 110 3.79 6.29 -4.76
C ILE A 110 3.94 5.60 -6.12
N HIS A 111 4.75 4.54 -6.16
CA HIS A 111 4.86 3.60 -7.27
C HIS A 111 4.18 2.28 -6.88
N CYS A 112 2.87 2.24 -7.01
CA CYS A 112 2.02 1.17 -6.48
C CYS A 112 1.78 -0.01 -7.47
N LEU A 113 1.09 -1.06 -7.00
CA LEU A 113 0.55 -2.16 -7.81
C LEU A 113 -0.80 -1.87 -8.48
N CYS A 114 -1.38 -0.69 -8.27
CA CYS A 114 -2.68 -0.30 -8.83
C CYS A 114 -2.57 0.18 -10.29
N THR A 115 -1.88 -0.57 -11.16
CA THR A 115 -1.52 -0.12 -12.51
C THR A 115 -2.59 -0.43 -13.56
N GLY A 116 -3.75 -0.94 -13.16
CA GLY A 116 -4.77 -1.48 -14.08
C GLY A 116 -4.33 -2.77 -14.78
N GLN A 117 -3.30 -3.43 -14.26
CA GLN A 117 -2.83 -4.73 -14.73
C GLN A 117 -3.44 -5.85 -13.91
N GLN A 118 -3.63 -6.99 -14.57
CA GLN A 118 -3.91 -8.26 -13.91
C GLN A 118 -2.61 -8.97 -13.56
N TYR A 119 -2.59 -9.61 -12.40
CA TYR A 119 -1.49 -10.40 -11.88
C TYR A 119 -1.93 -11.85 -11.66
N GLU A 120 -0.96 -12.76 -11.63
CA GLU A 120 -1.18 -14.18 -11.38
C GLU A 120 -0.17 -14.73 -10.36
N VAL A 121 -0.68 -15.45 -9.36
CA VAL A 121 0.11 -16.22 -8.40
C VAL A 121 -0.07 -17.71 -8.72
N PRO A 122 1.02 -18.49 -8.88
CA PRO A 122 0.93 -19.93 -9.08
C PRO A 122 0.17 -20.64 -7.94
N PRO A 123 -0.37 -21.85 -8.17
CA PRO A 123 -0.88 -22.72 -7.12
C PRO A 123 0.14 -22.89 -5.98
N ARG A 124 -0.30 -22.71 -4.73
CA ARG A 124 0.55 -22.78 -3.53
C ARG A 124 1.80 -21.89 -3.59
N GLY A 125 1.81 -20.91 -4.49
CA GLY A 125 2.95 -20.06 -4.79
C GLY A 125 2.88 -18.70 -4.09
N VAL A 126 3.89 -17.90 -4.36
CA VAL A 126 4.04 -16.54 -3.82
C VAL A 126 4.26 -15.56 -4.97
N TRP A 127 3.68 -14.38 -4.84
CA TRP A 127 3.92 -13.26 -5.74
C TRP A 127 4.42 -12.07 -4.94
N THR A 128 5.37 -11.32 -5.50
CA THR A 128 5.97 -10.17 -4.83
C THR A 128 6.02 -8.97 -5.74
N ARG A 129 5.88 -7.79 -5.16
CA ARG A 129 5.94 -6.50 -5.85
C ARG A 129 6.69 -5.49 -5.04
N VAL A 130 7.73 -4.91 -5.64
CA VAL A 130 8.42 -3.76 -5.07
C VAL A 130 7.54 -2.52 -5.22
N ILE A 131 7.21 -1.90 -4.09
CA ILE A 131 6.50 -0.63 -3.98
C ILE A 131 7.44 0.39 -3.35
N GLU A 132 7.26 1.62 -3.80
CA GLU A 132 7.90 2.80 -3.23
C GLU A 132 6.84 3.79 -2.80
N ALA A 133 6.95 4.32 -1.59
CA ALA A 133 6.00 5.28 -1.05
C ALA A 133 6.69 6.34 -0.17
N GLY A 134 6.23 7.57 -0.29
CA GLY A 134 6.73 8.72 0.46
C GLY A 134 5.69 9.84 0.49
N LEU A 135 6.00 10.87 1.28
CA LEU A 135 5.17 12.07 1.38
C LEU A 135 6.06 13.30 1.19
N ILE A 136 5.65 14.24 0.34
CA ILE A 136 6.24 15.57 0.23
C ILE A 136 5.42 16.59 1.04
N PRO A 137 5.97 17.77 1.40
CA PRO A 137 5.33 18.72 2.30
C PRO A 137 3.89 19.13 1.92
N GLU A 138 3.56 19.12 0.63
CA GLU A 138 2.23 19.40 0.08
C GLU A 138 1.16 18.41 0.55
N GLY A 139 1.56 17.18 0.89
CA GLY A 139 0.71 16.11 1.42
C GLY A 139 0.70 16.03 2.94
N ALA A 140 1.36 16.96 3.64
CA ALA A 140 1.45 16.97 5.10
C ALA A 140 0.06 16.92 5.76
N THR A 141 -0.11 16.02 6.73
CA THR A 141 -1.35 15.89 7.49
C THR A 141 -1.10 15.88 8.99
N ARG A 142 -2.16 16.21 9.76
CA ARG A 142 -2.16 16.12 11.23
C ARG A 142 -2.58 14.70 11.66
N GLY A 143 -1.81 13.69 11.26
CA GLY A 143 -2.09 12.29 11.54
C GLY A 143 -1.51 11.33 10.49
N PRO A 144 -1.62 10.02 10.69
CA PRO A 144 -1.17 9.07 9.68
C PRO A 144 -1.95 9.23 8.36
N VAL A 145 -1.29 9.01 7.24
CA VAL A 145 -1.94 8.81 5.95
C VAL A 145 -2.24 7.32 5.81
N VAL A 146 -3.51 6.96 5.72
CA VAL A 146 -3.94 5.59 5.46
C VAL A 146 -4.13 5.40 3.97
N LEU A 147 -3.50 4.37 3.41
CA LEU A 147 -3.54 4.00 2.00
C LEU A 147 -4.26 2.65 1.86
N THR A 148 -5.56 2.72 1.54
CA THR A 148 -6.38 1.51 1.35
C THR A 148 -6.21 0.98 -0.08
N HIS A 149 -5.96 -0.32 -0.20
CA HIS A 149 -5.88 -1.04 -1.47
C HIS A 149 -6.81 -2.25 -1.43
N ALA A 150 -7.65 -2.43 -2.45
CA ALA A 150 -8.52 -3.60 -2.55
C ALA A 150 -8.02 -4.55 -3.65
N PHE A 151 -7.76 -5.80 -3.27
CA PHE A 151 -7.39 -6.89 -4.17
C PHE A 151 -8.66 -7.60 -4.63
N ILE A 152 -8.89 -7.68 -5.93
CA ILE A 152 -10.11 -8.25 -6.52
C ILE A 152 -9.71 -9.44 -7.38
N ALA A 153 -10.43 -10.56 -7.27
CA ALA A 153 -10.17 -11.74 -8.09
C ALA A 153 -10.61 -11.53 -9.55
N GLY A 154 -9.93 -12.21 -10.46
CA GLY A 154 -10.30 -12.28 -11.88
C GLY A 154 -9.71 -11.16 -12.73
N GLU A 155 -10.44 -10.79 -13.78
CA GLU A 155 -10.00 -9.83 -14.80
C GLU A 155 -10.33 -8.40 -14.41
N VAL A 156 -9.52 -7.46 -14.93
CA VAL A 156 -9.78 -6.03 -14.78
C VAL A 156 -11.04 -5.69 -15.59
N PRO A 157 -12.05 -5.03 -15.01
CA PRO A 157 -13.23 -4.63 -15.75
C PRO A 157 -12.87 -3.76 -16.96
N GLU A 158 -13.47 -4.04 -18.11
CA GLU A 158 -13.39 -3.12 -19.25
C GLU A 158 -14.03 -1.79 -18.85
N ALA A 159 -13.37 -0.68 -19.22
CA ALA A 159 -13.98 0.64 -19.03
C ALA A 159 -15.29 0.70 -19.84
N PRO A 160 -16.38 1.23 -19.26
CA PRO A 160 -17.66 1.37 -19.96
C PRO A 160 -17.57 2.32 -21.16
#